data_AF-X6M7B8-F1
#
_entry.id   AF-X6M7B8-F1
#
_cell.length_a   1.000
_cell.length_b   1.000
_cell.length_c   1.000
_cell.angle_alpha   90.00
_cell.angle_beta   90.00
_cell.angle_gamma   90.00
#
_symmetry.space_group_name_H-M   'P 1'
#
loop_
_entity.id
_entity.type
_entity.pdbx_description
1 polymer ?
#
loop_
_entity_poly.entity_id
_entity_poly.type
_entity_poly.pdbx_seq_one_letter_code
_entity_poly.pdbx_strand_id
1 'polypeptide(L)'
;KMILDECMDNNLLFITYYQQNIEVIDLKTMKPLTEIKNDIMPTEKYKFGIGYHCFVPLAMNNEKVINHFILFFLNTGLLIKYDEQNKSFHY
;
A
#
# COMPACT_ATOMS: atom_id res chain seq x y z
N LYS A 1 7.19 -5.09 11.24
CA LYS A 1 6.09 -4.29 11.81
C LYS A 1 5.04 -4.21 10.72
N MET A 2 3.87 -4.80 10.93
CA MET A 2 2.72 -4.73 10.01
C MET A 2 2.25 -3.26 10.03
N ILE A 3 2.21 -2.59 8.88
CA ILE A 3 1.73 -1.21 8.81
C ILE A 3 0.31 -1.25 8.30
N LEU A 4 -0.58 -0.93 9.23
CA LEU A 4 -2.00 -0.75 9.01
C LEU A 4 -2.17 0.67 8.51
N ASP A 5 -2.70 0.87 7.31
CA ASP A 5 -3.22 2.16 6.89
C ASP A 5 -4.57 1.94 6.21
N GLU A 6 -5.57 2.67 6.71
CA GLU A 6 -6.95 2.58 6.28
C GLU A 6 -7.20 3.58 5.14
N CYS A 7 -7.77 3.11 4.02
CA CYS A 7 -8.31 3.96 2.97
C CYS A 7 -9.85 4.07 3.06
N MET A 8 -10.42 5.15 2.53
CA MET A 8 -11.80 5.65 2.69
C MET A 8 -12.90 4.58 2.88
N ASP A 9 -13.80 4.87 3.83
CA ASP A 9 -14.62 3.95 4.65
C ASP A 9 -13.85 2.99 5.56
N ASN A 10 -12.51 3.06 5.60
CA ASN A 10 -11.64 2.28 6.50
C ASN A 10 -11.83 0.76 6.39
N ASN A 11 -12.18 0.27 5.20
CA ASN A 11 -12.49 -1.16 5.02
C ASN A 11 -11.44 -1.91 4.21
N LEU A 12 -10.37 -1.27 3.74
CA LEU A 12 -9.30 -1.97 3.03
C LEU A 12 -8.02 -1.94 3.85
N LEU A 13 -7.34 -3.08 3.90
CA LEU A 13 -6.05 -3.27 4.53
C LEU A 13 -5.03 -3.64 3.45
N PHE A 14 -3.98 -2.83 3.34
CA PHE A 14 -2.82 -3.16 2.51
C PHE A 14 -1.77 -3.90 3.34
N ILE A 15 -1.38 -5.07 2.86
CA ILE A 15 -0.29 -5.85 3.43
C ILE A 15 0.78 -5.97 2.38
N THR A 16 2.02 -5.57 2.71
CA THR A 16 3.14 -5.90 1.84
C THR A 16 3.85 -7.14 2.35
N TYR A 17 4.32 -7.96 1.41
CA TYR A 17 5.03 -9.19 1.73
C TYR A 17 6.13 -9.47 0.71
N TYR A 18 7.01 -10.39 1.10
CA TYR A 18 8.19 -10.73 0.34
C TYR A 18 7.84 -11.20 -1.09
N GLN A 19 8.52 -10.73 -2.15
CA GLN A 19 9.61 -9.74 -2.11
C GLN A 19 9.14 -8.29 -2.09
N GLN A 20 8.09 -7.97 -2.87
CA GLN A 20 7.63 -6.62 -3.19
C GLN A 20 6.13 -6.58 -3.49
N ASN A 21 5.39 -7.60 -3.07
CA ASN A 21 3.98 -7.74 -3.43
C ASN A 21 3.13 -6.98 -2.41
N ILE A 22 1.99 -6.48 -2.87
CA ILE A 22 0.94 -5.87 -2.07
C ILE A 22 -0.31 -6.74 -2.17
N GLU A 23 -0.81 -7.21 -1.04
CA GLU A 23 -2.13 -7.79 -0.92
C GLU A 23 -3.11 -6.73 -0.39
N VAL A 24 -4.32 -6.73 -0.94
CA VAL A 24 -5.41 -5.87 -0.48
C VAL A 24 -6.48 -6.75 0.14
N ILE A 25 -6.79 -6.53 1.43
CA ILE A 25 -7.81 -7.27 2.16
C ILE A 25 -8.99 -6.36 2.42
N ASP A 26 -10.19 -6.81 2.07
CA ASP A 26 -11.43 -6.19 2.52
C ASP A 26 -11.70 -6.61 3.98
N LEU A 27 -11.62 -5.65 4.90
CA LEU A 27 -11.84 -5.81 6.34
C LEU A 27 -13.29 -6.14 6.68
N LYS A 28 -14.28 -5.80 5.84
CA LYS A 28 -15.68 -6.20 6.07
C LYS A 28 -15.86 -7.69 5.87
N THR A 29 -15.24 -8.24 4.82
CA THR A 29 -15.36 -9.66 4.47
C THR A 29 -14.21 -10.49 5.01
N MET A 30 -13.15 -9.85 5.50
CA MET A 30 -11.86 -10.45 5.87
C MET A 30 -11.27 -11.33 4.76
N LYS A 31 -11.49 -10.93 3.50
CA LYS A 31 -11.05 -11.67 2.31
C LYS A 31 -10.10 -10.83 1.47
N PRO A 32 -9.07 -11.45 0.87
CA PRO A 32 -8.23 -10.77 -0.10
C PRO A 32 -9.04 -10.46 -1.36
N LEU A 33 -8.82 -9.26 -1.89
CA LEU A 33 -9.34 -8.89 -3.19
C LEU A 33 -8.55 -9.60 -4.29
N THR A 34 -9.27 -10.07 -5.30
CA THR A 34 -8.68 -10.71 -6.47
C THR A 34 -8.51 -9.71 -7.61
N GLU A 35 -7.59 -10.04 -8.53
CA GLU A 35 -7.34 -9.30 -9.78
C GLU A 35 -6.78 -7.89 -9.56
N ILE A 36 -5.99 -7.71 -8.50
CA ILE A 36 -5.23 -6.49 -8.29
C ILE A 36 -4.16 -6.37 -9.38
N LYS A 37 -4.05 -5.18 -9.97
CA LYS A 37 -3.06 -4.85 -11.01
C LYS A 37 -1.94 -4.02 -10.41
N ASN A 38 -0.74 -4.20 -10.97
CA ASN A 38 0.47 -3.52 -10.50
C ASN A 38 0.69 -3.70 -8.99
N ASP A 39 0.39 -4.88 -8.45
CA ASP A 39 0.59 -5.22 -7.04
C ASP A 39 2.06 -5.46 -6.67
N ILE A 40 2.96 -5.36 -7.63
CA ILE A 40 4.41 -5.47 -7.43
C ILE A 40 5.00 -4.06 -7.40
N MET A 41 5.61 -3.71 -6.27
CA MET A 41 6.22 -2.41 -6.07
C MET A 41 7.50 -2.22 -6.91
N PRO A 42 7.71 -1.06 -7.54
CA PRO A 42 8.89 -0.77 -8.36
C PRO A 42 10.11 -0.39 -7.52
N THR A 43 10.40 -1.16 -6.46
CA THR A 43 11.59 -0.96 -5.63
C THR A 43 12.71 -1.90 -6.08
N GLU A 44 13.95 -1.62 -5.71
CA GLU A 44 15.04 -2.56 -5.95
C GLU A 44 14.79 -3.86 -5.18
N LYS A 45 15.01 -5.01 -5.82
CA LYS A 45 14.85 -6.33 -5.20
C LYS A 45 15.86 -6.48 -4.06
N TYR A 46 15.42 -6.15 -2.85
CA TYR A 46 16.27 -6.30 -1.68
C TYR A 46 16.39 -7.79 -1.35
N LYS A 47 17.63 -8.25 -1.06
CA LYS A 47 17.96 -9.65 -0.77
C LYS A 47 17.13 -10.26 0.39
N PHE A 48 16.57 -9.40 1.24
CA PHE A 48 15.74 -9.78 2.40
C PHE A 48 14.28 -9.29 2.30
N GLY A 49 13.86 -8.80 1.13
CA GLY A 49 12.55 -8.19 0.90
C GLY A 49 12.38 -6.80 1.53
N ILE A 50 11.16 -6.29 1.47
CA ILE A 50 10.70 -5.04 2.08
C ILE A 50 10.57 -5.15 3.62
N GLY A 51 11.68 -5.33 4.33
CA GLY A 51 11.74 -5.18 5.79
C GLY A 51 11.71 -3.71 6.24
N TYR A 52 11.26 -3.42 7.46
CA TYR A 52 11.33 -2.04 8.03
C TYR A 52 10.65 -0.94 7.18
N HIS A 53 9.60 -1.27 6.44
CA HIS A 53 8.84 -0.26 5.70
C HIS A 53 7.80 0.42 6.61
N CYS A 54 7.20 1.52 6.15
CA CYS A 54 5.92 2.03 6.64
C CYS A 54 5.15 2.74 5.53
N PHE A 55 3.84 2.51 5.46
CA PHE A 55 2.93 3.40 4.76
C PHE A 55 2.62 4.60 5.66
N VAL A 56 2.49 5.75 5.03
CA VAL A 56 2.07 7.00 5.65
C VAL A 56 1.02 7.60 4.74
N PRO A 57 -0.20 7.90 5.20
CA PRO A 57 -1.19 8.56 4.37
C PRO A 57 -0.66 9.93 3.95
N LEU A 58 -0.78 10.25 2.67
CA LEU A 58 -0.43 11.57 2.18
C LEU A 58 -1.40 12.59 2.76
N ALA A 59 -0.88 13.68 3.32
CA ALA A 59 -1.70 14.79 3.79
C ALA A 59 -1.32 16.07 3.02
N MET A 60 -2.33 16.79 2.54
CA MET A 60 -2.18 18.11 1.93
C MET A 60 -3.09 19.07 2.68
N ASN A 61 -2.58 20.23 3.07
CA ASN A 61 -3.33 21.23 3.85
C ASN A 61 -4.00 20.65 5.13
N ASN A 62 -3.31 19.72 5.81
CA ASN A 62 -3.79 18.96 6.98
C ASN A 62 -4.98 18.02 6.72
N GLU A 63 -5.36 17.80 5.47
CA GLU A 63 -6.37 16.81 5.09
C GLU A 63 -5.70 15.59 4.45
N LYS A 64 -6.17 14.39 4.79
CA LYS A 64 -5.68 13.16 4.17
C LYS A 64 -6.14 13.12 2.71
N VAL A 65 -5.19 12.92 1.80
CA VAL A 65 -5.48 12.64 0.40
C VAL A 65 -5.88 11.18 0.29
N ILE A 66 -7.14 10.95 -0.09
CA ILE A 66 -7.73 9.62 -0.21
C ILE A 66 -6.91 8.76 -1.15
N ASN A 67 -6.68 7.50 -0.78
CA ASN A 67 -5.97 6.50 -1.59
C ASN A 67 -4.51 6.85 -1.92
N HIS A 68 -3.94 7.88 -1.32
CA HIS A 68 -2.54 8.25 -1.54
C HIS A 68 -1.71 8.00 -0.29
N PHE A 69 -0.59 7.31 -0.48
CA PHE A 69 0.30 6.90 0.59
C PHE A 69 1.75 7.12 0.16
N ILE A 70 2.61 7.37 1.13
CA ILE A 70 4.05 7.32 0.95
C ILE A 70 4.54 6.04 1.62
N LEU A 71 5.09 5.11 0.85
CA LEU A 71 5.87 4.02 1.41
C LEU A 71 7.26 4.54 1.70
N PHE A 72 7.65 4.53 2.98
CA PHE A 72 9.04 4.62 3.37
C PHE A 72 9.62 3.21 3.52
N PHE A 73 10.77 2.98 2.92
CA PHE A 73 11.58 1.78 3.12
C PHE A 73 13.05 2.20 3.13
N LEU A 74 13.75 1.93 4.25
CA LEU A 74 15.10 2.43 4.47
C LEU A 74 15.18 3.96 4.27
N ASN A 75 15.93 4.42 3.26
CA ASN A 75 16.10 5.81 2.86
C ASN A 75 15.30 6.19 1.60
N THR A 76 14.45 5.30 1.10
CA THR A 76 13.61 5.53 -0.08
C THR A 76 12.19 5.86 0.36
N GLY A 77 11.62 6.92 -0.24
CA GLY A 77 10.19 7.23 -0.18
C GLY A 77 9.57 7.01 -1.56
N LEU A 78 8.48 6.26 -1.62
CA LEU A 78 7.72 6.01 -2.84
C LEU A 78 6.30 6.52 -2.66
N LEU A 79 5.84 7.42 -3.54
CA LEU A 79 4.44 7.83 -3.58
C LEU A 79 3.62 6.71 -4.24
N ILE A 80 2.47 6.39 -3.66
CA ILE A 80 1.61 5.31 -4.10
C ILE A 80 0.18 5.84 -4.12
N LYS A 81 -0.52 5.58 -5.22
CA LYS A 81 -1.96 5.79 -5.33
C LYS A 81 -2.64 4.47 -5.64
N TYR A 82 -3.70 4.13 -4.90
CA TYR A 82 -4.55 2.99 -5.22
C TYR A 82 -5.83 3.46 -5.95
N ASP A 83 -6.08 2.93 -7.14
CA ASP A 83 -7.34 3.11 -7.87
C ASP A 83 -8.26 1.93 -7.54
N GLU A 84 -9.22 2.16 -6.64
CA GLU A 84 -10.18 1.14 -6.19
C GLU A 84 -11.06 0.62 -7.33
N GLN A 85 -11.47 1.48 -8.26
CA GLN A 85 -12.37 1.13 -9.36
C GLN A 85 -11.67 0.18 -10.34
N ASN A 86 -10.40 0.48 -10.65
CA ASN A 86 -9.60 -0.33 -11.57
C ASN A 86 -8.80 -1.43 -10.86
N LYS A 87 -8.85 -1.46 -9.52
CA LYS A 87 -8.07 -2.31 -8.62
C LYS A 87 -6.59 -2.27 -8.96
N SER A 88 -6.02 -1.07 -9.12
CA SER A 88 -4.65 -0.90 -9.61
C SER A 88 -3.84 0.07 -8.78
N PHE A 89 -2.57 -0.26 -8.55
CA PHE A 89 -1.61 0.69 -7.97
C PHE A 89 -0.94 1.55 -9.05
N HIS A 90 -0.66 2.79 -8.67
CA HIS A 90 0.14 3.77 -9.41
C HIS A 90 1.27 4.25 -8.49
N TYR A 91 2.47 4.39 -9.06
CA TYR A 91 3.72 4.71 -8.37
C TYR A 91 4.38 5.93 -8.99
#